data_AF-A0A2E6Y0F2-F1
#
_entry.id   AF-A0A2E6Y0F2-F1
#
_cell.length_a   1.000
_cell.length_b   1.000
_cell.length_c   1.000
_cell.angle_alpha   90.00
_cell.angle_beta   90.00
_cell.angle_gamma   90.00
#
_symmetry.space_group_name_H-M   'P 1'
#
loop_
_entity.id
_entity.type
_entity.pdbx_description
1 polymer ?
#
loop_
_entity_poly.entity_id
_entity_poly.type
_entity_poly.pdbx_seq_one_letter_code
_entity_poly.pdbx_strand_id
1 'polypeptide(L)'
;MGPTEKTIKRLFALSGNLCAFPGFSLPIVESAGTITGEICHIHAQKAGGPRFDSSQTEEDRHGFDNLILLCRRHHRIVDSQPEAFSAEALEELKKIREKEMGRPEQATDAFFAKILLGDLRRVIVNNDSGNVIVDSPGAIQAHTVNVRTTRKALHIQPAAGTIGADQEASRYVQYLISRYNQFASADRSRATRFSYGAISKNVEKSFGAPWRMLAIEDFEPVCAYLQQRIGKTRIAKSNLSKGARSFTIFADFGKKSGDKG
;
A
#
# COMPACT_ATOMS: atom_id res chain seq x y z
N MET A 1 7.12 28.42 5.94
CA MET A 1 6.95 26.95 6.08
C MET A 1 8.08 26.24 5.33
N GLY A 2 8.12 24.91 5.31
CA GLY A 2 9.07 24.14 4.51
C GLY A 2 8.36 22.95 3.84
N PRO A 3 9.03 22.22 2.93
CA PRO A 3 8.43 21.08 2.24
C PRO A 3 7.94 20.02 3.23
N THR A 4 6.75 19.48 2.98
CA THR A 4 6.20 18.41 3.84
C THR A 4 7.00 17.12 3.66
N GLU A 5 6.99 16.23 4.67
CA GLU A 5 7.63 14.92 4.57
C GLU A 5 7.10 14.10 3.37
N LYS A 6 5.80 14.21 3.08
CA LYS A 6 5.17 13.60 1.91
C LYS A 6 5.79 14.13 0.60
N THR A 7 5.98 15.45 0.52
CA THR A 7 6.62 16.11 -0.62
C THR A 7 8.04 15.62 -0.81
N ILE A 8 8.85 15.61 0.26
CA ILE A 8 10.25 15.16 0.24
C ILE A 8 10.33 13.70 -0.21
N LYS A 9 9.52 12.80 0.36
CA LYS A 9 9.49 11.38 -0.03
C LYS A 9 9.18 11.20 -1.51
N ARG A 10 8.19 11.92 -2.03
CA ARG A 10 7.82 11.88 -3.45
C ARG A 10 8.97 12.37 -4.34
N LEU A 11 9.63 13.46 -3.94
CA LEU A 11 10.76 14.05 -4.67
C LEU A 11 11.93 13.06 -4.80
N PHE A 12 12.33 12.45 -3.69
CA PHE A 12 13.40 11.44 -3.70
C PHE A 12 13.01 10.20 -4.51
N ALA A 13 11.77 9.71 -4.35
CA ALA A 13 11.29 8.53 -5.08
C ALA A 13 11.30 8.71 -6.60
N LEU A 14 10.93 9.89 -7.10
CA LEU A 14 10.87 10.17 -8.53
C LEU A 14 12.21 10.61 -9.14
N SER A 15 13.15 11.09 -8.31
CA SER A 15 14.50 11.47 -8.77
C SER A 15 15.43 10.30 -9.11
N GLY A 16 15.11 9.09 -8.64
CA GLY A 16 16.01 7.93 -8.75
C GLY A 16 17.33 8.07 -7.99
N ASN A 17 17.38 8.91 -6.95
CA ASN A 17 18.58 9.27 -6.19
C ASN A 17 19.65 10.00 -7.03
N LEU A 18 19.29 10.65 -8.13
CA LEU A 18 20.23 11.33 -9.02
C LEU A 18 19.92 12.82 -9.17
N CYS A 19 20.96 13.65 -9.29
CA CYS A 19 20.88 15.09 -9.56
C CYS A 19 20.23 15.40 -10.91
N ALA A 20 19.12 16.14 -10.94
CA ALA A 20 18.28 16.38 -12.13
C ALA A 20 18.98 17.12 -13.28
N PHE A 21 20.19 17.63 -13.07
CA PHE A 21 20.96 18.31 -14.11
C PHE A 21 21.32 17.35 -15.27
N PRO A 22 21.20 17.76 -16.55
CA PRO A 22 21.48 16.90 -17.71
C PRO A 22 22.91 16.41 -17.78
N GLY A 23 23.11 15.19 -18.26
CA GLY A 23 24.44 14.62 -18.52
C GLY A 23 25.27 14.30 -17.27
N PHE A 24 24.70 14.47 -16.06
CA PHE A 24 25.37 14.15 -14.81
C PHE A 24 24.50 13.27 -13.91
N SER A 25 24.98 12.06 -13.63
CA SER A 25 24.38 11.08 -12.72
C SER A 25 25.04 11.09 -11.35
N LEU A 26 25.22 12.28 -10.77
CA LEU A 26 25.73 12.39 -9.40
C LEU A 26 24.64 11.98 -8.39
N PRO A 27 24.95 11.10 -7.43
CA PRO A 27 23.98 10.69 -6.43
C PRO A 27 23.60 11.86 -5.51
N ILE A 28 22.34 11.88 -5.06
CA ILE A 28 21.86 12.81 -4.03
C ILE A 28 22.23 12.28 -2.63
N VAL A 29 22.16 10.96 -2.46
CA VAL A 29 22.58 10.22 -1.27
C VAL A 29 23.62 9.18 -1.68
N GLU A 30 24.80 9.29 -1.10
CA GLU A 30 25.90 8.35 -1.30
C GLU A 30 25.60 6.98 -0.68
N SER A 31 26.33 5.94 -1.11
CA SER A 31 26.17 4.58 -0.58
C SER A 31 26.40 4.47 0.93
N ALA A 32 27.26 5.33 1.49
CA ALA A 32 27.49 5.45 2.93
C ALA A 32 26.42 6.25 3.69
N GLY A 33 25.36 6.71 3.01
CA GLY A 33 24.26 7.49 3.59
C GLY A 33 24.51 9.00 3.67
N THR A 34 25.66 9.48 3.19
CA THR A 34 25.97 10.93 3.15
C THR A 34 25.09 11.64 2.12
N ILE A 35 24.44 12.74 2.52
CA ILE A 35 23.58 13.54 1.63
C ILE A 35 24.43 14.63 0.95
N THR A 36 24.61 14.53 -0.36
CA THR A 36 25.42 15.42 -1.20
C THR A 36 24.56 16.30 -2.12
N GLY A 37 23.25 16.03 -2.20
CA GLY A 37 22.27 16.87 -2.88
C GLY A 37 21.43 17.77 -1.98
N GLU A 38 20.69 18.66 -2.62
CA GLU A 38 19.87 19.70 -2.02
C GLU A 38 18.49 19.72 -2.70
N ILE A 39 17.48 20.06 -1.91
CA ILE A 39 16.13 20.36 -2.40
C ILE A 39 16.15 21.82 -2.82
N CYS A 40 16.05 22.05 -4.13
CA CYS A 40 16.10 23.38 -4.72
C CYS A 40 14.70 23.82 -5.10
N HIS A 41 14.43 25.11 -4.95
CA HIS A 41 13.19 25.69 -5.43
C HIS A 41 13.37 26.15 -6.87
N ILE A 42 12.41 25.82 -7.73
CA ILE A 42 12.34 26.30 -9.11
C ILE A 42 12.07 27.81 -9.09
N HIS A 43 11.00 28.21 -8.41
CA HIS A 43 10.72 29.60 -8.01
C HIS A 43 11.18 29.84 -6.57
N ALA A 44 12.04 30.84 -6.35
CA ALA A 44 12.67 31.06 -5.05
C ALA A 44 11.71 31.12 -3.86
N GLN A 45 12.20 30.66 -2.71
CA GLN A 45 11.45 30.67 -1.45
C GLN A 45 11.17 32.10 -0.92
N LYS A 46 12.07 33.04 -1.19
CA LYS A 46 12.04 34.40 -0.64
C LYS A 46 11.92 35.42 -1.75
N ALA A 47 11.18 36.50 -1.46
CA ALA A 47 11.13 37.68 -2.33
C ALA A 47 12.56 38.20 -2.58
N GLY A 48 12.85 38.55 -3.84
CA GLY A 48 14.18 38.95 -4.29
C GLY A 48 15.15 37.80 -4.60
N GLY A 49 14.72 36.55 -4.44
CA GLY A 49 15.48 35.37 -4.88
C GLY A 49 15.32 35.09 -6.39
N PRO A 50 16.16 34.20 -6.95
CA PRO A 50 16.08 33.79 -8.36
C PRO A 50 14.69 33.27 -8.74
N ARG A 51 14.12 33.80 -9.83
CA ARG A 51 12.82 33.36 -10.40
C ARG A 51 11.64 33.44 -9.41
N PHE A 52 11.72 34.32 -8.40
CA PHE A 52 10.64 34.47 -7.43
C PHE A 52 9.32 34.84 -8.12
N ASP A 53 8.26 34.08 -7.82
CA ASP A 53 6.90 34.35 -8.29
C ASP A 53 6.03 34.82 -7.12
N SER A 54 5.56 36.06 -7.18
CA SER A 54 4.70 36.65 -6.16
C SER A 54 3.29 36.09 -6.14
N SER A 55 2.86 35.43 -7.22
CA SER A 55 1.52 34.83 -7.33
C SER A 55 1.42 33.46 -6.66
N GLN A 56 2.56 32.80 -6.38
CA GLN A 56 2.59 31.51 -5.69
C GLN A 56 2.17 31.62 -4.23
N THR A 57 1.28 30.72 -3.82
CA THR A 57 0.94 30.51 -2.40
C THR A 57 2.12 29.91 -1.63
N GLU A 58 2.08 29.98 -0.29
CA GLU A 58 3.12 29.34 0.53
C GLU A 58 3.08 27.81 0.38
N GLU A 59 1.89 27.22 0.19
CA GLU A 59 1.70 25.81 -0.08
C GLU A 59 2.34 25.39 -1.40
N ASP A 60 2.12 26.16 -2.48
CA ASP A 60 2.71 25.89 -3.80
C ASP A 60 4.23 26.07 -3.79
N ARG A 61 4.71 27.07 -3.04
CA ARG A 61 6.15 27.37 -2.91
C ARG A 61 6.93 26.19 -2.34
N HIS A 62 6.36 25.49 -1.37
CA HIS A 62 6.91 24.25 -0.78
C HIS A 62 6.32 22.98 -1.40
N GLY A 63 5.51 23.15 -2.44
CA GLY A 63 4.79 22.09 -3.13
C GLY A 63 5.73 21.23 -3.95
N PHE A 64 5.31 19.99 -4.22
CA PHE A 64 6.13 19.08 -5.01
C PHE A 64 6.53 19.70 -6.34
N ASP A 65 5.60 20.37 -7.03
CA ASP A 65 5.79 20.88 -8.38
C ASP A 65 6.90 21.94 -8.45
N ASN A 66 7.05 22.80 -7.44
CA ASN A 66 8.07 23.84 -7.36
C ASN A 66 9.46 23.36 -6.88
N LEU A 67 9.65 22.07 -6.60
CA LEU A 67 10.90 21.54 -6.05
C LEU A 67 11.62 20.62 -7.05
N ILE A 68 12.95 20.66 -7.04
CA ILE A 68 13.84 19.82 -7.84
C ILE A 68 15.05 19.38 -7.01
N LEU A 69 15.57 18.17 -7.24
CA LEU A 69 16.78 17.67 -6.58
C LEU A 69 18.02 17.93 -7.43
N LEU A 70 18.97 18.68 -6.87
CA LEU A 70 20.27 18.96 -7.50
C LEU A 70 21.40 18.64 -6.54
N CYS A 71 22.59 18.31 -7.06
CA CYS A 71 23.80 18.30 -6.25
C CYS A 71 24.20 19.74 -5.90
N ARG A 72 24.93 19.94 -4.80
CA ARG A 72 25.37 21.28 -4.34
C ARG A 72 26.02 22.12 -5.45
N ARG A 73 26.80 21.48 -6.32
CA ARG A 73 27.45 22.14 -7.47
C ARG A 73 26.42 22.71 -8.44
N HIS A 74 25.46 21.91 -8.88
CA HIS A 74 24.47 22.34 -9.87
C HIS A 74 23.45 23.28 -9.27
N HIS A 75 23.09 23.13 -7.99
CA HIS A 75 22.27 24.12 -7.27
C HIS A 75 22.88 25.53 -7.36
N ARG A 76 24.17 25.65 -7.06
CA ARG A 76 24.87 26.95 -7.17
C ARG A 76 24.92 27.49 -8.60
N ILE A 77 25.08 26.62 -9.60
CA ILE A 77 25.11 27.01 -11.02
C ILE A 77 23.75 27.59 -11.43
N VAL A 78 22.65 26.89 -11.17
CA VAL A 78 21.31 27.32 -11.61
C VAL A 78 20.87 28.61 -10.92
N ASP A 79 21.27 28.82 -9.67
CA ASP A 79 20.95 30.05 -8.94
C ASP A 79 21.79 31.24 -9.39
N SER A 80 23.02 31.02 -9.84
CA SER A 80 23.88 32.07 -10.36
C SER A 80 23.49 32.58 -11.76
N GLN A 81 22.69 31.80 -12.50
CA GLN A 81 22.34 32.06 -13.89
C GLN A 81 20.83 31.91 -14.14
N PRO A 82 19.98 32.72 -13.48
CA PRO A 82 18.53 32.59 -13.57
C PRO A 82 17.95 32.80 -14.97
N GLU A 83 18.65 33.57 -15.82
CA GLU A 83 18.27 33.79 -17.21
C GLU A 83 18.50 32.53 -18.08
N ALA A 84 19.60 31.82 -17.85
CA ALA A 84 19.91 30.58 -18.59
C ALA A 84 19.15 29.37 -18.05
N PHE A 85 18.89 29.37 -16.74
CA PHE A 85 18.10 28.36 -16.04
C PHE A 85 16.82 29.01 -15.52
N SER A 86 15.92 29.36 -16.45
CA SER A 86 14.60 29.89 -16.14
C SER A 86 13.76 28.88 -15.36
N ALA A 87 12.62 29.31 -14.82
CA ALA A 87 11.73 28.41 -14.10
C ALA A 87 11.26 27.26 -15.01
N GLU A 88 10.87 27.59 -16.24
CA GLU A 88 10.43 26.65 -17.27
C GLU A 88 11.54 25.66 -17.62
N ALA A 89 12.79 26.11 -17.71
CA ALA A 89 13.93 25.24 -17.95
C ALA A 89 14.11 24.23 -16.81
N LEU A 90 14.03 24.67 -15.55
CA LEU A 90 14.16 23.79 -14.38
C LEU A 90 12.97 22.81 -14.27
N GLU A 91 11.76 23.24 -14.60
CA GLU A 91 10.61 22.34 -14.69
C GLU A 91 10.82 21.25 -15.74
N GLU A 92 11.40 21.60 -16.89
CA GLU A 92 11.71 20.63 -17.93
C GLU A 92 12.81 19.66 -17.50
N LEU A 93 13.87 20.15 -16.83
CA LEU A 93 14.91 19.29 -16.24
C LEU A 93 14.31 18.28 -15.26
N LYS A 94 13.40 18.73 -14.41
CA LYS A 94 12.66 17.87 -13.49
C LYS A 94 11.85 16.82 -14.24
N LYS A 95 11.02 17.23 -15.20
CA LYS A 95 10.18 16.30 -15.99
C LYS A 95 11.01 15.25 -16.72
N ILE A 96 12.13 15.64 -17.32
CA ILE A 96 13.06 14.73 -17.99
C ILE A 96 13.57 13.69 -16.98
N ARG A 97 14.06 14.13 -15.81
CA ARG A 97 14.58 13.19 -14.80
C ARG A 97 13.50 12.24 -14.27
N GLU A 98 12.32 12.77 -13.97
CA GLU A 98 11.21 11.97 -13.48
C GLU A 98 10.72 10.97 -14.54
N LYS A 99 10.87 11.29 -15.83
CA LYS A 99 10.59 10.35 -16.92
C LYS A 99 11.68 9.28 -17.09
N GLU A 100 12.95 9.64 -16.88
CA GLU A 100 14.09 8.71 -16.95
C GLU A 100 14.07 7.68 -15.81
N MET A 101 13.76 8.13 -14.60
CA MET A 101 13.91 7.33 -13.37
C MET A 101 12.59 6.98 -12.69
N GLY A 102 11.59 7.86 -12.79
CA GLY A 102 10.26 7.60 -12.29
C GLY A 102 9.47 6.75 -13.27
N ARG A 103 8.76 5.74 -12.77
CA ARG A 103 7.64 5.22 -13.53
C ARG A 103 6.52 6.27 -13.48
N PRO A 104 5.78 6.51 -14.59
CA PRO A 104 4.63 7.41 -14.56
C PRO A 104 3.70 6.98 -13.43
N GLU A 105 3.07 7.95 -12.77
CA GLU A 105 2.08 7.66 -11.73
C GLU A 105 0.99 6.77 -12.35
N GLN A 106 0.85 5.57 -11.81
CA GLN A 106 -0.12 4.60 -12.27
C GLN A 106 -1.37 4.71 -11.40
N ALA A 107 -2.53 4.35 -11.95
CA ALA A 107 -3.77 4.31 -11.16
C ALA A 107 -3.66 3.39 -9.92
N THR A 108 -2.73 2.44 -9.93
CA THR A 108 -2.39 1.53 -8.82
C THR A 108 -1.62 2.20 -7.68
N ASP A 109 -1.02 3.37 -7.90
CA ASP A 109 -0.20 4.06 -6.90
C ASP A 109 -1.04 4.61 -5.76
N ALA A 110 -2.22 5.12 -6.07
CA ALA A 110 -3.22 5.50 -5.07
C ALA A 110 -3.64 4.30 -4.20
N PHE A 111 -3.69 3.09 -4.77
CA PHE A 111 -4.00 1.86 -4.05
C PHE A 111 -2.87 1.45 -3.09
N PHE A 112 -1.62 1.40 -3.57
CA PHE A 112 -0.47 1.06 -2.73
C PHE A 112 -0.17 2.14 -1.67
N ALA A 113 -0.31 3.43 -2.01
CA ALA A 113 -0.20 4.52 -1.06
C ALA A 113 -1.22 4.39 0.08
N LYS A 114 -2.46 3.98 -0.23
CA LYS A 114 -3.52 3.76 0.76
C LYS A 114 -3.20 2.59 1.71
N ILE A 115 -2.52 1.54 1.22
CA ILE A 115 -2.04 0.42 2.04
C ILE A 115 -0.91 0.90 2.96
N LEU A 116 0.12 1.57 2.42
CA LEU A 116 1.25 2.09 3.19
C LEU A 116 0.83 3.10 4.26
N LEU A 117 -0.10 4.00 3.94
CA LEU A 117 -0.69 4.94 4.90
C LEU A 117 -1.56 4.25 5.95
N GLY A 118 -2.11 3.07 5.66
CA GLY A 118 -2.78 2.23 6.66
C GLY A 118 -1.80 1.64 7.67
N ASP A 119 -0.63 1.20 7.22
CA ASP A 119 0.42 0.63 8.07
C ASP A 119 1.17 1.69 8.90
N LEU A 120 1.37 2.90 8.36
CA LEU A 120 1.96 4.05 9.07
C LEU A 120 1.08 4.60 10.20
N ARG A 121 -0.23 4.30 10.24
CA ARG A 121 -1.13 4.68 11.35
C ARG A 121 -0.97 3.82 12.61
N ARG A 122 0.18 3.16 12.80
CA ARG A 122 0.62 2.73 14.12
C ARG A 122 1.19 3.94 14.87
N VAL A 123 0.31 4.69 15.53
CA VAL A 123 0.71 5.73 16.47
C VAL A 123 1.59 5.08 17.55
N ILE A 124 2.86 5.47 17.61
CA ILE A 124 3.72 5.25 18.77
C ILE A 124 3.59 6.53 19.61
N VAL A 125 2.86 6.46 20.71
CA VAL A 125 2.95 7.48 21.77
C VAL A 125 4.08 7.04 22.69
N ASN A 126 5.24 7.68 22.57
CA ASN A 126 6.31 7.56 23.56
C ASN A 126 6.38 8.86 24.36
N ASN A 127 6.25 8.68 25.67
CA ASN A 127 6.56 9.57 26.79
C ASN A 127 5.50 10.58 27.28
N ASP A 128 5.11 10.30 28.53
CA ASP A 128 4.56 11.19 29.54
C ASP A 128 5.47 12.40 29.81
N SER A 129 4.92 13.60 29.68
CA SER A 129 5.07 14.70 30.65
C SER A 129 4.35 15.96 30.13
N GLY A 130 3.10 16.13 30.57
CA GLY A 130 2.26 17.34 30.70
C GLY A 130 2.35 18.49 29.68
N ASN A 131 1.21 18.85 29.08
CA ASN A 131 1.00 20.17 28.44
C ASN A 131 -0.07 20.97 29.20
N VAL A 132 0.28 22.21 29.59
CA VAL A 132 -0.66 23.26 29.98
C VAL A 132 -1.24 23.86 28.69
N ILE A 133 -2.57 23.99 28.62
CA ILE A 133 -3.28 24.53 27.45
C ILE A 133 -3.83 25.91 27.82
N VAL A 134 -3.50 26.92 27.02
CA VAL A 134 -4.11 28.26 27.08
C VAL A 134 -4.69 28.58 25.70
N ASP A 135 -5.99 28.90 25.68
CA ASP A 135 -6.82 29.26 24.51
C ASP A 135 -6.82 28.30 23.31
N SER A 136 -7.67 27.28 23.38
CA SER A 136 -8.08 26.50 22.19
C SER A 136 -9.58 26.21 22.25
N PRO A 137 -10.44 26.99 21.54
CA PRO A 137 -11.91 26.87 21.60
C PRO A 137 -12.51 25.56 21.05
N GLY A 138 -11.69 24.53 20.80
CA GLY A 138 -12.11 23.23 20.27
C GLY A 138 -11.61 22.03 21.07
N ALA A 139 -10.98 22.24 22.24
CA ALA A 139 -10.49 21.15 23.07
C ALA A 139 -11.62 20.52 23.89
N ILE A 140 -11.87 19.22 23.69
CA ILE A 140 -12.78 18.44 24.55
C ILE A 140 -11.96 17.81 25.68
N GLN A 141 -12.24 18.20 26.92
CA GLN A 141 -11.65 17.58 28.11
C GLN A 141 -12.44 16.32 28.47
N ALA A 142 -11.90 15.13 28.16
CA ALA A 142 -12.51 13.85 28.51
C ALA A 142 -11.63 13.10 29.51
N HIS A 143 -12.20 12.66 30.64
CA HIS A 143 -11.47 11.89 31.65
C HIS A 143 -11.14 10.45 31.21
N THR A 144 -11.91 9.89 30.27
CA THR A 144 -11.60 8.59 29.64
C THR A 144 -12.23 8.53 28.26
N VAL A 145 -11.41 8.35 27.23
CA VAL A 145 -11.88 8.11 25.85
C VAL A 145 -11.80 6.62 25.56
N ASN A 146 -12.95 5.95 25.45
CA ASN A 146 -13.02 4.55 25.03
C ASN A 146 -13.20 4.45 23.51
N VAL A 147 -12.08 4.39 22.77
CA VAL A 147 -12.09 4.21 21.32
C VAL A 147 -12.24 2.72 20.99
N ARG A 148 -13.44 2.28 20.61
CA ARG A 148 -13.64 0.96 20.01
C ARG A 148 -13.44 1.06 18.50
N THR A 149 -12.30 0.60 18.01
CA THR A 149 -12.01 0.49 16.57
C THR A 149 -12.92 -0.57 15.94
N THR A 150 -13.98 -0.15 15.25
CA THR A 150 -14.67 -1.02 14.29
C THR A 150 -13.82 -1.06 13.02
N ARG A 151 -13.14 -2.20 12.79
CA ARG A 151 -12.46 -2.46 11.52
C ARG A 151 -13.51 -2.47 10.40
N LYS A 152 -13.65 -1.37 9.68
CA LYS A 152 -14.39 -1.38 8.41
C LYS A 152 -13.54 -2.17 7.42
N ALA A 153 -13.92 -3.42 7.16
CA ALA A 153 -13.23 -4.27 6.20
C ALA A 153 -13.26 -3.59 4.83
N LEU A 154 -12.09 -3.19 4.33
CA LEU A 154 -11.94 -2.66 2.97
C LEU A 154 -12.36 -3.76 1.99
N HIS A 155 -13.46 -3.55 1.27
CA HIS A 155 -13.89 -4.44 0.19
C HIS A 155 -13.08 -4.12 -1.07
N ILE A 156 -11.93 -4.79 -1.23
CA ILE A 156 -11.09 -4.68 -2.43
C ILE A 156 -11.70 -5.57 -3.52
N GLN A 157 -11.98 -5.02 -4.70
CA GLN A 157 -12.43 -5.79 -5.85
C GLN A 157 -11.23 -6.52 -6.50
N PRO A 158 -11.32 -7.82 -6.76
CA PRO A 158 -10.21 -8.58 -7.35
C PRO A 158 -9.94 -8.19 -8.81
N ALA A 159 -8.68 -8.21 -9.24
CA ALA A 159 -8.29 -7.88 -10.61
C ALA A 159 -8.73 -8.96 -11.61
N ALA A 160 -9.09 -8.57 -12.84
CA ALA A 160 -9.46 -9.51 -13.90
C ALA A 160 -8.36 -10.57 -14.12
N GLY A 161 -8.76 -11.83 -14.34
CA GLY A 161 -7.84 -12.96 -14.46
C GLY A 161 -7.39 -13.58 -13.12
N THR A 162 -7.86 -13.07 -11.98
CA THR A 162 -7.65 -13.69 -10.66
C THR A 162 -8.81 -14.60 -10.27
N ILE A 163 -8.55 -15.58 -9.40
CA ILE A 163 -9.59 -16.42 -8.77
C ILE A 163 -10.65 -15.56 -8.09
N GLY A 164 -10.27 -14.42 -7.51
CA GLY A 164 -11.22 -13.54 -6.85
C GLY A 164 -12.20 -12.86 -7.82
N ALA A 165 -11.77 -12.59 -9.06
CA ALA A 165 -12.57 -11.89 -10.07
C ALA A 165 -13.49 -12.84 -10.83
N ASP A 166 -13.12 -14.10 -10.93
CA ASP A 166 -13.99 -15.15 -11.46
C ASP A 166 -15.06 -15.53 -10.41
N GLN A 167 -16.33 -15.27 -10.74
CA GLN A 167 -17.43 -15.45 -9.78
C GLN A 167 -17.59 -16.90 -9.33
N GLU A 168 -17.45 -17.87 -10.23
CA GLU A 168 -17.68 -19.28 -9.94
C GLU A 168 -16.52 -19.87 -9.14
N ALA A 169 -15.28 -19.61 -9.57
CA ALA A 169 -14.07 -20.01 -8.87
C ALA A 169 -14.01 -19.40 -7.46
N SER A 170 -14.32 -18.10 -7.34
CA SER A 170 -14.33 -17.40 -6.05
C SER A 170 -15.34 -17.99 -5.07
N ARG A 171 -16.55 -18.30 -5.55
CA ARG A 171 -17.60 -18.94 -4.74
C ARG A 171 -17.19 -20.34 -4.32
N TYR A 172 -16.55 -21.11 -5.19
CA TYR A 172 -16.13 -22.46 -4.87
C TYR A 172 -15.00 -22.50 -3.85
N VAL A 173 -13.97 -21.65 -3.99
CA VAL A 173 -12.90 -21.54 -2.99
C VAL A 173 -13.46 -21.10 -1.63
N GLN A 174 -14.38 -20.14 -1.63
CA GLN A 174 -15.07 -19.71 -0.41
C GLN A 174 -15.91 -20.83 0.23
N TYR A 175 -16.56 -21.67 -0.59
CA TYR A 175 -17.27 -22.86 -0.13
C TYR A 175 -16.33 -23.86 0.55
N LEU A 176 -15.19 -24.18 -0.07
CA LEU A 176 -14.21 -25.11 0.50
C LEU A 176 -13.62 -24.58 1.82
N ILE A 177 -13.30 -23.29 1.90
CA ILE A 177 -12.85 -22.65 3.16
C ILE A 177 -13.91 -22.77 4.25
N SER A 178 -15.17 -22.48 3.92
CA SER A 178 -16.30 -22.58 4.86
C SER A 178 -16.49 -24.01 5.34
N ARG A 179 -16.36 -24.99 4.45
CA ARG A 179 -16.48 -26.40 4.76
C ARG A 179 -15.35 -26.89 5.67
N TYR A 180 -14.11 -26.49 5.39
CA TYR A 180 -12.98 -26.75 6.28
C TYR A 180 -13.25 -26.18 7.67
N ASN A 181 -13.66 -24.91 7.76
CA ASN A 181 -13.92 -24.25 9.03
C ASN A 181 -15.05 -24.93 9.81
N GLN A 182 -16.12 -25.37 9.15
CA GLN A 182 -17.19 -26.14 9.77
C GLN A 182 -16.66 -27.42 10.41
N PHE A 183 -15.85 -28.19 9.68
CA PHE A 183 -15.34 -29.47 10.17
C PHE A 183 -14.24 -29.30 11.23
N ALA A 184 -13.37 -28.33 11.04
CA ALA A 184 -12.22 -28.10 11.89
C ALA A 184 -12.59 -27.40 13.22
N SER A 185 -13.65 -26.59 13.24
CA SER A 185 -14.14 -25.91 14.46
C SER A 185 -14.96 -26.83 15.37
N ALA A 186 -15.59 -27.87 14.81
CA ALA A 186 -16.35 -28.86 15.58
C ALA A 186 -15.47 -29.88 16.32
N ASP A 187 -14.14 -29.80 16.15
CA ASP A 187 -13.19 -30.65 16.86
C ASP A 187 -12.98 -30.17 18.31
N ARG A 188 -13.53 -30.92 19.26
CA ARG A 188 -13.47 -30.62 20.70
C ARG A 188 -12.13 -30.96 21.36
N SER A 189 -11.23 -31.69 20.68
CA SER A 189 -9.92 -32.07 21.26
C SER A 189 -8.80 -31.04 21.01
N ARG A 190 -9.13 -29.82 20.57
CA ARG A 190 -8.13 -28.78 20.32
C ARG A 190 -7.63 -28.16 21.62
N ALA A 191 -6.30 -28.08 21.75
CA ALA A 191 -5.64 -27.39 22.87
C ALA A 191 -5.82 -25.86 22.82
N THR A 192 -6.00 -25.28 21.63
CA THR A 192 -6.14 -23.84 21.42
C THR A 192 -7.46 -23.48 20.75
N ARG A 193 -7.95 -22.26 21.00
CA ARG A 193 -9.16 -21.73 20.38
C ARG A 193 -9.06 -21.77 18.84
N PHE A 194 -10.13 -22.20 18.19
CA PHE A 194 -10.20 -22.28 16.73
C PHE A 194 -10.15 -20.88 16.09
N SER A 195 -9.32 -20.73 15.04
CA SER A 195 -9.24 -19.50 14.25
C SER A 195 -9.76 -19.74 12.83
N TYR A 196 -10.87 -19.09 12.49
CA TYR A 196 -11.54 -19.18 11.19
C TYR A 196 -10.70 -18.60 10.02
N GLY A 197 -9.73 -17.74 10.33
CA GLY A 197 -8.82 -17.16 9.33
C GLY A 197 -7.55 -17.98 9.08
N ALA A 198 -7.27 -18.99 9.91
CA ALA A 198 -6.00 -19.73 9.84
C ALA A 198 -5.83 -20.48 8.51
N ILE A 199 -6.91 -21.01 7.94
CA ILE A 199 -6.82 -21.73 6.67
C ILE A 199 -6.50 -20.79 5.51
N SER A 200 -7.14 -19.61 5.45
CA SER A 200 -6.86 -18.60 4.43
C SER A 200 -5.41 -18.10 4.53
N LYS A 201 -4.89 -17.93 5.75
CA LYS A 201 -3.47 -17.59 5.97
C LYS A 201 -2.52 -18.71 5.57
N ASN A 202 -2.91 -19.98 5.73
CA ASN A 202 -2.10 -21.10 5.26
C ASN A 202 -2.06 -21.18 3.73
N VAL A 203 -3.17 -20.88 3.05
CA VAL A 203 -3.20 -20.75 1.59
C VAL A 203 -2.26 -19.62 1.16
N GLU A 204 -2.38 -18.44 1.77
CA GLU A 204 -1.49 -17.30 1.51
C GLU A 204 0.00 -17.66 1.67
N LYS A 205 0.35 -18.40 2.72
CA LYS A 205 1.73 -18.86 2.94
C LYS A 205 2.19 -19.91 1.91
N SER A 206 1.29 -20.75 1.40
CA SER A 206 1.64 -21.86 0.50
C SER A 206 1.73 -21.40 -0.97
N PHE A 207 0.95 -20.39 -1.35
CA PHE A 207 0.81 -19.90 -2.72
C PHE A 207 1.37 -18.48 -2.93
N GLY A 208 1.95 -17.86 -1.88
CA GLY A 208 2.63 -16.57 -1.96
C GLY A 208 1.72 -15.34 -1.92
N ALA A 209 0.41 -15.49 -2.11
CA ALA A 209 -0.56 -14.39 -2.05
C ALA A 209 -1.94 -14.87 -1.53
N PRO A 210 -2.80 -13.94 -1.05
CA PRO A 210 -4.17 -14.29 -0.67
C PRO A 210 -4.91 -14.93 -1.84
N TRP A 211 -5.69 -15.98 -1.59
CA TRP A 211 -6.33 -16.76 -2.66
C TRP A 211 -7.19 -15.93 -3.63
N ARG A 212 -7.74 -14.80 -3.19
CA ARG A 212 -8.51 -13.86 -4.03
C ARG A 212 -7.65 -13.09 -5.04
N MET A 213 -6.34 -13.06 -4.85
CA MET A 213 -5.36 -12.36 -5.70
C MET A 213 -4.54 -13.31 -6.56
N LEU A 214 -4.67 -14.62 -6.35
CA LEU A 214 -3.98 -15.62 -7.17
C LEU A 214 -4.54 -15.64 -8.59
N ALA A 215 -3.70 -16.01 -9.56
CA ALA A 215 -4.11 -16.15 -10.95
C ALA A 215 -5.15 -17.27 -11.07
N ILE A 216 -6.04 -17.19 -12.06
CA ILE A 216 -7.04 -18.24 -12.30
C ILE A 216 -6.40 -19.61 -12.55
N GLU A 217 -5.16 -19.64 -13.05
CA GLU A 217 -4.34 -20.83 -13.25
C GLU A 217 -4.03 -21.57 -11.92
N ASP A 218 -3.96 -20.85 -10.81
CA ASP A 218 -3.74 -21.42 -9.47
C ASP A 218 -5.02 -22.02 -8.86
N PHE A 219 -6.17 -21.93 -9.55
CA PHE A 219 -7.46 -22.37 -9.03
C PHE A 219 -7.48 -23.85 -8.64
N GLU A 220 -7.04 -24.73 -9.55
CA GLU A 220 -7.01 -26.17 -9.31
C GLU A 220 -6.04 -26.54 -8.16
N PRO A 221 -4.79 -26.05 -8.14
CA PRO A 221 -3.88 -26.22 -7.00
C PRO A 221 -4.47 -25.78 -5.66
N VAL A 222 -5.11 -24.61 -5.60
CA VAL A 222 -5.74 -24.08 -4.39
C VAL A 222 -6.90 -24.98 -3.93
N CYS A 223 -7.72 -25.44 -4.86
CA CYS A 223 -8.83 -26.35 -4.56
C CYS A 223 -8.31 -27.69 -4.02
N ALA A 224 -7.31 -28.29 -4.68
CA ALA A 224 -6.69 -29.53 -4.25
C ALA A 224 -6.10 -29.40 -2.83
N TYR A 225 -5.42 -28.30 -2.54
CA TYR A 225 -4.90 -28.00 -1.21
C TYR A 225 -6.02 -27.95 -0.16
N LEU A 226 -7.08 -27.19 -0.41
CA LEU A 226 -8.21 -27.07 0.52
C LEU A 226 -8.93 -28.40 0.72
N GLN A 227 -9.16 -29.18 -0.34
CA GLN A 227 -9.77 -30.50 -0.28
C GLN A 227 -8.92 -31.47 0.57
N GLN A 228 -7.59 -31.47 0.39
CA GLN A 228 -6.67 -32.26 1.20
C GLN A 228 -6.75 -31.85 2.69
N ARG A 229 -6.83 -30.55 2.98
CA ARG A 229 -6.96 -30.02 4.35
C ARG A 229 -8.31 -30.42 4.98
N ILE A 230 -9.39 -30.41 4.21
CA ILE A 230 -10.71 -30.90 4.65
C ILE A 230 -10.62 -32.40 4.98
N GLY A 231 -10.04 -33.21 4.09
CA GLY A 231 -9.90 -34.66 4.28
C GLY A 231 -9.12 -35.06 5.54
N LYS A 232 -8.21 -34.20 6.01
CA LYS A 232 -7.45 -34.42 7.26
C LYS A 232 -8.28 -34.18 8.53
N THR A 233 -9.45 -33.55 8.46
CA THR A 233 -10.32 -33.30 9.63
C THR A 233 -10.97 -34.59 10.14
N ARG A 234 -11.20 -34.67 11.45
CA ARG A 234 -11.82 -35.85 12.09
C ARG A 234 -13.23 -36.15 11.54
N ILE A 235 -14.02 -35.11 11.28
CA ILE A 235 -15.35 -35.25 10.68
C ILE A 235 -15.26 -35.78 9.25
N ALA A 236 -14.34 -35.27 8.42
CA ALA A 236 -14.19 -35.79 7.06
C ALA A 236 -13.78 -37.27 7.05
N LYS A 237 -12.87 -37.67 7.95
CA LYS A 237 -12.50 -39.08 8.13
C LYS A 237 -13.70 -39.95 8.56
N SER A 238 -14.53 -39.46 9.47
CA SER A 238 -15.75 -40.16 9.89
C SER A 238 -16.83 -40.21 8.81
N ASN A 239 -16.93 -39.20 7.94
CA ASN A 239 -17.84 -39.22 6.81
C ASN A 239 -17.38 -40.23 5.76
N LEU A 240 -16.07 -40.28 5.51
CA LEU A 240 -15.47 -41.25 4.59
C LEU A 240 -15.73 -42.68 5.06
N SER A 241 -15.60 -42.98 6.36
CA SER A 241 -15.91 -44.30 6.92
C SER A 241 -17.40 -44.68 6.81
N LYS A 242 -18.28 -43.70 6.56
CA LYS A 242 -19.73 -43.88 6.35
C LYS A 242 -20.13 -43.80 4.88
N GLY A 243 -19.18 -43.72 3.94
CA GLY A 243 -19.45 -43.58 2.51
C GLY A 243 -20.00 -42.21 2.08
N ALA A 244 -20.02 -41.22 2.98
CA ALA A 244 -20.56 -39.89 2.72
C ALA A 244 -19.48 -38.93 2.19
N ARG A 245 -19.81 -38.17 1.13
CA ARG A 245 -18.90 -37.16 0.57
C ARG A 245 -18.77 -35.96 1.50
N SER A 246 -17.52 -35.53 1.72
CA SER A 246 -17.20 -34.41 2.61
C SER A 246 -17.42 -33.04 1.95
N PHE A 247 -17.35 -32.96 0.62
CA PHE A 247 -17.55 -31.74 -0.17
C PHE A 247 -18.05 -32.09 -1.58
N THR A 248 -18.62 -31.12 -2.27
CA THR A 248 -19.04 -31.20 -3.68
C THR A 248 -17.84 -30.89 -4.60
N ILE A 249 -17.74 -31.58 -5.74
CA ILE A 249 -16.74 -31.27 -6.78
C ILE A 249 -17.13 -30.02 -7.56
N PHE A 250 -16.15 -29.33 -8.16
CA PHE A 250 -16.40 -28.06 -8.85
C PHE A 250 -17.45 -28.18 -9.97
N ALA A 251 -17.37 -29.21 -10.81
CA ALA A 251 -18.32 -29.47 -11.90
C ALA A 251 -19.79 -29.63 -11.46
N ASP A 252 -20.02 -30.03 -10.21
CA ASP A 252 -21.36 -30.20 -9.63
C ASP A 252 -21.77 -29.02 -8.74
N PHE A 253 -20.86 -28.07 -8.49
CA PHE A 253 -21.10 -26.93 -7.60
C PHE A 253 -21.98 -25.86 -8.27
N GLY A 254 -21.70 -25.52 -9.53
CA GLY A 254 -22.49 -24.54 -10.30
C GLY A 254 -23.95 -24.94 -10.52
N LYS A 255 -24.23 -26.25 -10.62
CA LYS A 255 -25.58 -26.79 -10.84
C LYS A 255 -26.56 -26.58 -9.67
N LYS A 256 -26.06 -26.29 -8.46
CA LYS A 256 -26.90 -26.07 -7.26
C LYS A 256 -27.28 -24.61 -7.03
N SER A 257 -26.63 -23.66 -7.69
CA SER A 257 -26.87 -22.22 -7.50
C SER A 257 -28.02 -21.64 -8.35
N GLY A 258 -28.58 -22.43 -9.28
CA GLY A 258 -29.65 -22.01 -10.19
C GLY A 258 -31.08 -22.26 -9.70
N ASP A 259 -31.27 -22.86 -8.52
CA ASP A 259 -32.59 -23.35 -8.07
C ASP A 259 -33.10 -22.61 -6.80
N LYS A 260 -32.87 -21.30 -6.76
CA LYS A 260 -33.55 -20.39 -5.84
C LYS A 260 -33.99 -19.15 -6.61
N GLY A 261 -35.01 -19.34 -7.45
CA GLY A 261 -35.94 -18.28 -7.85
C GLY A 261 -36.96 -18.04 -6.76
#